data_AF-A0A3N0Z3K0-F1
#
_entry.id   AF-A0A3N0Z3K0-F1
#
_cell.length_a   1.000
_cell.length_b   1.000
_cell.length_c   1.000
_cell.angle_alpha   90.00
_cell.angle_beta   90.00
_cell.angle_gamma   90.00
#
_symmetry.space_group_name_H-M   'P 1'
#
loop_
_entity.id
_entity.type
_entity.pdbx_description
1 polymer ?
#
loop_
_entity_poly.entity_id
_entity_poly.type
_entity_poly.pdbx_seq_one_letter_code
_entity_poly.pdbx_strand_id
1 'polypeptide(L)'
;MLALKEQQSTLDSVVASTVREAIDSVLTPALRDVHLDIQTTNDSVKELKAEGEKLFNAAKQTRDMVDSVQAAARKDRRTVSNLRNQLEQLTKKMTDIEDWSRRNNVRLVGLPEGAEGSDAAGFLRANLSKWIPSLWSRDIEIRAHCVYDGRKISDRLCTLIFRVLRLHDRSAILKGARQAYPVKYTQDNVTLLFFTDFSPATTTKRKSFNPVLKKMTLFGLQSFLIYAAAIKLRHKATATCLYGKAFHLTHAQNGRATWPSGVERRASVWCVRATLDPDAVDVSQPRSLLSSPLVRQRRLGANRGLGLELVKQLSEDSCQKRHIYATCRDPDGPNSEEYQPYLQTAAKTSGTPGMSCNKAAVINISTLGGSISSMPPLYTQFPNLPYAVSKAALNMLSVLAAEELKADEILCMALHPGWVKTEMGGEKAPLEPKESVEGMLRVIGSLTEKQHGGFMDYTGETVPW
;
A
#
# COMPACT_ATOMS: atom_id res chain seq x y z
N MET A 1 42.07 -105.11 -3.84
CA MET A 1 42.39 -103.80 -4.45
C MET A 1 41.77 -103.60 -5.82
N LEU A 2 41.86 -104.56 -6.77
CA LEU A 2 41.25 -104.42 -8.11
C LEU A 2 39.71 -104.28 -8.10
N ALA A 3 38.98 -105.16 -7.39
CA ALA A 3 37.52 -105.11 -7.31
C ALA A 3 36.97 -103.81 -6.69
N LEU A 4 37.71 -103.21 -5.76
CA LEU A 4 37.36 -101.93 -5.12
C LEU A 4 37.54 -100.75 -6.08
N LYS A 5 38.58 -100.77 -6.93
CA LYS A 5 38.76 -99.79 -8.01
C LYS A 5 37.67 -99.91 -9.08
N GLU A 6 37.26 -101.13 -9.38
CA GLU A 6 36.22 -101.38 -10.37
C GLU A 6 34.85 -100.89 -9.87
N GLN A 7 34.48 -101.18 -8.61
CA GLN A 7 33.27 -100.62 -8.01
C GLN A 7 33.29 -99.09 -7.87
N GLN A 8 34.44 -98.49 -7.55
CA GLN A 8 34.59 -97.04 -7.53
C GLN A 8 34.34 -96.44 -8.92
N SER A 9 34.92 -97.03 -9.97
CA SER A 9 34.71 -96.63 -11.37
C SER A 9 33.24 -96.71 -11.78
N THR A 10 32.53 -97.78 -11.38
CA THR A 10 31.11 -97.94 -11.69
C THR A 10 30.25 -96.92 -10.94
N LEU A 11 30.56 -96.66 -9.68
CA LEU A 11 29.87 -95.65 -8.87
C LEU A 11 30.07 -94.24 -9.44
N ASP A 12 31.31 -93.89 -9.79
CA ASP A 12 31.63 -92.59 -10.38
C ASP A 12 30.91 -92.39 -11.73
N SER A 13 30.81 -93.45 -12.54
CA SER A 13 30.05 -93.46 -13.80
C SER A 13 28.55 -93.21 -13.59
N VAL A 14 27.94 -93.92 -12.63
CA VAL A 14 26.51 -93.77 -12.31
C VAL A 14 26.22 -92.39 -11.72
N VAL A 15 27.07 -91.90 -10.82
CA VAL A 15 26.93 -90.54 -10.27
C VAL A 15 27.05 -89.51 -11.39
N ALA A 16 28.02 -89.65 -12.30
CA ALA A 16 28.19 -88.75 -13.42
C ALA A 16 27.00 -88.78 -14.40
N SER A 17 26.39 -89.94 -14.67
CA SER A 17 25.21 -90.02 -15.55
C SER A 17 23.98 -89.40 -14.89
N THR A 18 23.76 -89.67 -13.60
CA THR A 18 22.59 -89.16 -12.86
C THR A 18 22.67 -87.64 -12.68
N VAL A 19 23.87 -87.11 -12.40
CA VAL A 19 24.10 -85.65 -12.33
C VAL A 19 23.89 -85.01 -13.71
N ARG A 20 24.35 -85.64 -14.79
CA ARG A 20 24.15 -85.13 -16.16
C ARG A 20 22.67 -85.12 -16.54
N GLU A 21 21.92 -86.16 -16.20
CA GLU A 21 20.47 -86.22 -16.37
C GLU A 21 19.74 -85.13 -15.57
N ALA A 22 20.13 -84.88 -14.32
CA ALA A 22 19.55 -83.80 -13.51
C ALA A 22 19.86 -82.40 -14.10
N ILE A 23 21.06 -82.20 -14.63
CA ILE A 23 21.44 -80.96 -15.33
C ILE A 23 20.59 -80.78 -16.59
N ASP A 24 20.47 -81.80 -17.43
CA ASP A 24 19.76 -81.70 -18.71
C ASP A 24 18.24 -81.63 -18.57
N SER A 25 17.67 -82.34 -17.58
CA SER A 25 16.21 -82.40 -17.40
C SER A 25 15.62 -81.26 -16.56
N VAL A 26 16.39 -80.68 -15.64
CA VAL A 26 15.89 -79.66 -14.70
C VAL A 26 16.56 -78.32 -14.91
N LEU A 27 17.91 -78.29 -14.92
CA LEU A 27 18.65 -77.03 -14.90
C LEU A 27 18.63 -76.33 -16.26
N THR A 28 18.85 -77.07 -17.35
CA THR A 28 18.91 -76.52 -18.71
C THR A 28 17.57 -75.92 -19.18
N PRO A 29 16.40 -76.54 -18.94
CA PRO A 29 15.10 -75.94 -19.27
C PRO A 29 14.80 -74.70 -18.41
N ALA A 30 15.06 -74.76 -17.10
CA ALA A 30 14.83 -73.62 -16.21
C ALA A 30 15.68 -72.40 -16.58
N LEU A 31 16.95 -72.61 -16.96
CA LEU A 31 17.82 -71.54 -17.46
C LEU A 31 17.33 -70.95 -18.79
N ARG A 32 16.72 -71.78 -19.66
CA ARG A 32 16.15 -71.32 -20.93
C ARG A 32 14.90 -70.46 -20.70
N ASP A 33 14.02 -70.87 -19.79
CA ASP A 33 12.81 -70.11 -19.45
C ASP A 33 13.17 -68.76 -18.82
N VAL A 34 14.13 -68.74 -17.88
CA VAL A 34 14.65 -67.50 -17.31
C VAL A 34 15.26 -66.59 -18.38
N HIS A 35 15.96 -67.15 -19.37
CA HIS A 35 16.50 -66.35 -20.48
C HIS A 35 15.39 -65.71 -21.33
N LEU A 36 14.30 -66.45 -21.58
CA LEU A 36 13.15 -65.95 -22.34
C LEU A 36 12.40 -64.83 -21.59
N ASP A 37 12.22 -64.99 -20.28
CA ASP A 37 11.63 -63.98 -19.40
C ASP A 37 12.50 -62.71 -19.34
N ILE A 38 13.83 -62.87 -19.29
CA ILE A 38 14.78 -61.75 -19.36
C ILE A 38 14.67 -61.02 -20.70
N GLN A 39 14.50 -61.74 -21.81
CA GLN A 39 14.32 -61.09 -23.12
C GLN A 39 13.01 -60.29 -23.17
N THR A 40 11.92 -60.88 -22.68
CA THR A 40 10.60 -60.26 -22.70
C THR A 40 10.57 -59.02 -21.82
N THR A 41 11.13 -59.10 -20.61
CA THR A 41 11.26 -57.94 -19.71
C THR A 41 12.15 -56.85 -20.31
N ASN A 42 13.24 -57.20 -20.99
CA ASN A 42 14.10 -56.22 -21.64
C ASN A 42 13.39 -55.48 -22.78
N ASP A 43 12.53 -56.19 -23.55
CA ASP A 43 11.75 -55.57 -24.60
C ASP A 43 10.66 -54.64 -24.05
N SER A 44 9.97 -55.02 -22.97
CA SER A 44 9.05 -54.12 -22.27
C SER A 44 9.76 -52.87 -21.71
N VAL A 45 10.98 -53.01 -21.19
CA VAL A 45 11.78 -51.88 -20.70
C VAL A 45 12.15 -50.92 -21.85
N LYS A 46 12.47 -51.42 -23.04
CA LYS A 46 12.73 -50.58 -24.22
C LYS A 46 11.49 -49.81 -24.64
N GLU A 47 10.32 -50.44 -24.63
CA GLU A 47 9.05 -49.79 -24.98
C GLU A 47 8.70 -48.69 -23.97
N LEU A 48 8.78 -48.98 -22.67
CA LEU A 48 8.57 -47.99 -21.60
C LEU A 48 9.54 -46.80 -21.72
N LYS A 49 10.79 -47.04 -22.11
CA LYS A 49 11.75 -45.96 -22.36
C LYS A 49 11.29 -45.06 -23.52
N ALA A 50 10.83 -45.65 -24.63
CA ALA A 50 10.35 -44.89 -25.79
C ALA A 50 9.09 -44.07 -25.46
N GLU A 51 8.17 -44.62 -24.68
CA GLU A 51 7.00 -43.88 -24.16
C GLU A 51 7.42 -42.76 -23.21
N GLY A 52 8.39 -43.03 -22.32
CA GLY A 52 8.96 -42.03 -21.42
C GLY A 52 9.57 -40.83 -22.15
N GLU A 53 10.29 -41.07 -23.25
CA GLU A 53 10.85 -40.01 -24.11
C GLU A 53 9.75 -39.17 -24.79
N LYS A 54 8.67 -39.82 -25.27
CA LYS A 54 7.50 -39.11 -25.83
C LYS A 54 6.82 -38.22 -24.78
N LEU A 55 6.57 -38.76 -23.59
CA LEU A 55 5.98 -38.02 -22.48
C LEU A 55 6.86 -36.84 -22.04
N PHE A 56 8.19 -37.04 -21.97
CA PHE A 56 9.13 -35.97 -21.64
C PHE A 56 9.07 -34.82 -22.65
N ASN A 57 9.04 -35.14 -23.94
CA ASN A 57 8.95 -34.13 -25.00
C ASN A 57 7.61 -33.38 -24.97
N ALA A 58 6.49 -34.08 -24.74
CA ALA A 58 5.18 -33.47 -24.58
C ALA A 58 5.12 -32.56 -23.33
N ALA A 59 5.71 -33.00 -22.21
CA ALA A 59 5.79 -32.20 -20.99
C ALA A 59 6.64 -30.94 -21.19
N LYS A 60 7.73 -31.03 -21.96
CA LYS A 60 8.57 -29.87 -22.32
C LYS A 60 7.78 -28.87 -23.15
N GLN A 61 7.11 -29.30 -24.22
CA GLN A 61 6.26 -28.42 -25.04
C GLN A 61 5.16 -27.74 -24.22
N THR A 62 4.52 -28.50 -23.33
CA THR A 62 3.47 -27.95 -22.43
C THR A 62 4.04 -26.89 -21.51
N ARG A 63 5.23 -27.10 -20.94
CA ARG A 63 5.91 -26.10 -20.11
C ARG A 63 6.20 -24.81 -20.90
N ASP A 64 6.74 -24.94 -22.11
CA ASP A 64 7.07 -23.79 -22.95
C ASP A 64 5.81 -22.97 -23.32
N MET A 65 4.69 -23.65 -23.60
CA MET A 65 3.39 -22.99 -23.81
C MET A 65 2.91 -22.26 -22.55
N VAL A 66 3.03 -22.87 -21.37
CA VAL A 66 2.65 -22.23 -20.10
C VAL A 66 3.48 -20.98 -19.84
N ASP A 67 4.79 -21.01 -20.09
CA ASP A 67 5.67 -19.85 -19.91
C ASP A 67 5.28 -18.71 -20.87
N SER A 68 4.96 -19.02 -22.12
CA SER A 68 4.46 -18.04 -23.10
C SER A 68 3.13 -17.41 -22.67
N VAL A 69 2.16 -18.23 -22.23
CA VAL A 69 0.86 -17.76 -21.72
C VAL A 69 1.05 -16.89 -20.47
N GLN A 70 1.94 -17.25 -19.57
CA GLN A 70 2.25 -16.44 -18.40
C GLN A 70 2.88 -15.09 -18.77
N ALA A 71 3.76 -15.06 -19.78
CA ALA A 71 4.35 -13.82 -20.27
C ALA A 71 3.27 -12.89 -20.88
N ALA A 72 2.37 -13.44 -21.69
CA ALA A 72 1.23 -12.69 -22.25
C ALA A 72 0.31 -12.14 -21.14
N ALA A 73 -0.06 -12.97 -20.16
CA ALA A 73 -0.90 -12.55 -19.04
C ALA A 73 -0.26 -11.41 -18.20
N ARG A 74 1.07 -11.42 -18.04
CA ARG A 74 1.79 -10.32 -17.38
C ARG A 74 1.70 -9.02 -18.18
N LYS A 75 1.78 -9.08 -19.51
CA LYS A 75 1.63 -7.92 -20.40
C LYS A 75 0.22 -7.35 -20.31
N ASP A 76 -0.80 -8.19 -20.40
CA ASP A 76 -2.20 -7.76 -20.31
C ASP A 76 -2.51 -7.12 -18.95
N ARG A 77 -2.00 -7.69 -17.86
CA ARG A 77 -2.14 -7.10 -16.53
C ARG A 77 -1.55 -5.69 -16.46
N ARG A 78 -0.41 -5.43 -17.10
CA ARG A 78 0.19 -4.08 -17.18
C ARG A 78 -0.70 -3.14 -17.98
N THR A 79 -1.21 -3.58 -19.14
CA THR A 79 -2.12 -2.79 -19.97
C THR A 79 -3.40 -2.43 -19.24
N VAL A 80 -4.03 -3.40 -18.56
CA VAL A 80 -5.24 -3.17 -17.75
C VAL A 80 -4.98 -2.17 -16.63
N SER A 81 -3.82 -2.24 -15.97
CA SER A 81 -3.43 -1.25 -14.96
C SER A 81 -3.27 0.15 -15.55
N ASN A 82 -2.63 0.27 -16.71
CA ASN A 82 -2.45 1.55 -17.37
C ASN A 82 -3.78 2.16 -17.83
N LEU A 83 -4.64 1.35 -18.46
CA LEU A 83 -5.97 1.78 -18.89
C LEU A 83 -6.84 2.22 -17.71
N ARG A 84 -6.76 1.51 -16.58
CA ARG A 84 -7.46 1.89 -15.35
C ARG A 84 -7.00 3.26 -14.85
N ASN A 85 -5.69 3.51 -14.83
CA ASN A 85 -5.14 4.81 -14.43
C ASN A 85 -5.59 5.92 -15.37
N GLN A 86 -5.58 5.68 -16.69
CA GLN A 86 -6.09 6.63 -17.68
C GLN A 86 -7.58 6.92 -17.48
N LEU A 87 -8.38 5.89 -17.21
CA LEU A 87 -9.81 6.03 -16.96
C LEU A 87 -10.10 6.80 -15.67
N GLU A 88 -9.32 6.60 -14.61
CA GLU A 88 -9.40 7.40 -13.38
C GLU A 88 -9.05 8.88 -13.66
N GLN A 89 -7.99 9.13 -14.44
CA GLN A 89 -7.60 10.49 -14.82
C GLN A 89 -8.66 11.19 -15.67
N LEU A 90 -9.21 10.50 -16.66
CA LEU A 90 -10.28 11.03 -17.53
C LEU A 90 -11.55 11.30 -16.75
N THR A 91 -11.94 10.39 -15.85
CA THR A 91 -13.11 10.57 -14.98
C THR A 91 -12.95 11.80 -14.09
N LYS A 92 -11.75 12.01 -13.53
CA LYS A 92 -11.44 13.21 -12.74
C LYS A 92 -11.55 14.47 -13.58
N LYS A 93 -10.93 14.50 -14.77
CA LYS A 93 -11.01 15.64 -15.70
C LYS A 93 -12.46 15.95 -16.10
N MET A 94 -13.26 14.94 -16.40
CA MET A 94 -14.66 15.11 -16.77
C MET A 94 -15.48 15.68 -15.62
N THR A 95 -15.28 15.18 -14.40
CA THR A 95 -15.96 15.70 -13.19
C THR A 95 -15.57 17.16 -12.96
N ASP A 96 -14.29 17.50 -13.12
CA ASP A 96 -13.79 18.87 -12.94
C ASP A 96 -14.39 19.82 -13.99
N ILE A 97 -14.48 19.41 -15.26
CA ILE A 97 -15.11 20.19 -16.35
C ILE A 97 -16.61 20.38 -16.09
N GLU A 98 -17.31 19.32 -15.69
CA GLU A 98 -18.74 19.39 -15.37
C GLU A 98 -19.00 20.36 -14.21
N ASP A 99 -18.21 20.26 -13.14
CA ASP A 99 -18.30 21.18 -12.00
C ASP A 99 -17.95 22.62 -12.39
N TRP A 100 -17.00 22.82 -13.31
CA TRP A 100 -16.62 24.15 -13.81
C TRP A 100 -17.75 24.78 -14.63
N SER A 101 -18.43 23.99 -15.46
CA SER A 101 -19.62 24.40 -16.21
C SER A 101 -20.78 24.80 -15.27
N ARG A 102 -20.97 24.05 -14.17
CA ARG A 102 -21.99 24.31 -13.15
C ARG A 102 -21.60 25.39 -12.13
N ARG A 103 -20.38 25.95 -12.19
CA ARG A 103 -19.83 26.80 -11.12
C ARG A 103 -20.69 28.03 -10.81
N ASN A 104 -21.37 28.58 -11.81
CA ASN A 104 -22.23 29.75 -11.70
C ASN A 104 -23.71 29.41 -11.41
N ASN A 105 -24.05 28.13 -11.29
CA ASN A 105 -25.40 27.69 -11.00
C ASN A 105 -25.68 27.78 -9.49
N VAL A 106 -26.93 28.11 -9.17
CA VAL A 106 -27.50 28.09 -7.83
C VAL A 106 -28.72 27.18 -7.86
N ARG A 107 -28.80 26.29 -6.88
CA ARG A 107 -29.95 25.40 -6.68
C ARG A 107 -30.82 25.98 -5.56
N LEU A 108 -32.05 26.33 -5.89
CA LEU A 108 -33.10 26.75 -4.98
C LEU A 108 -34.02 25.56 -4.69
N VAL A 109 -34.14 25.18 -3.43
CA VAL A 109 -34.99 24.07 -2.97
C VAL A 109 -36.08 24.63 -2.07
N GLY A 110 -37.31 24.14 -2.23
CA GLY A 110 -38.42 24.54 -1.37
C GLY A 110 -39.40 25.51 -2.03
N LEU A 111 -39.34 25.69 -3.35
CA LEU A 111 -40.26 26.55 -4.08
C LEU A 111 -41.54 25.77 -4.41
N PRO A 112 -42.75 26.31 -4.23
CA PRO A 112 -43.97 25.63 -4.67
C PRO A 112 -43.97 25.41 -6.19
N GLU A 113 -44.42 24.25 -6.65
CA GLU A 113 -44.46 23.92 -8.08
C GLU A 113 -45.35 24.91 -8.84
N GLY A 114 -44.82 25.52 -9.92
CA GLY A 114 -45.53 26.51 -10.74
C GLY A 114 -45.52 27.95 -10.20
N ALA A 115 -44.92 28.21 -9.04
CA ALA A 115 -44.80 29.56 -8.44
C ALA A 115 -44.12 30.61 -9.35
N GLU A 116 -43.27 30.13 -10.25
CA GLU A 116 -42.42 30.93 -11.13
C GLU A 116 -43.16 31.42 -12.37
N GLY A 117 -44.29 30.78 -12.71
CA GLY A 117 -45.03 31.06 -13.94
C GLY A 117 -44.23 30.76 -15.21
N SER A 118 -44.47 31.54 -16.26
CA SER A 118 -43.81 31.40 -17.57
C SER A 118 -42.43 32.09 -17.65
N ASP A 119 -42.11 33.02 -16.75
CA ASP A 119 -40.81 33.72 -16.69
C ASP A 119 -40.12 33.56 -15.33
N ALA A 120 -39.43 32.43 -15.20
CA ALA A 120 -38.63 32.12 -14.02
C ALA A 120 -37.49 33.15 -13.75
N ALA A 121 -36.93 33.76 -14.80
CA ALA A 121 -35.82 34.70 -14.65
C ALA A 121 -36.30 36.07 -14.14
N GLY A 122 -37.42 36.58 -14.64
CA GLY A 122 -38.11 37.76 -14.10
C GLY A 122 -38.57 37.52 -12.66
N PHE A 123 -39.16 36.36 -12.38
CA PHE A 123 -39.60 35.97 -11.05
C PHE A 123 -38.46 36.01 -10.01
N LEU A 124 -37.29 35.44 -10.34
CA LEU A 124 -36.14 35.46 -9.44
C LEU A 124 -35.59 36.88 -9.24
N ARG A 125 -35.53 37.70 -10.28
CA ARG A 125 -35.06 39.10 -10.18
C ARG A 125 -35.95 39.92 -9.24
N ALA A 126 -37.26 39.71 -9.27
CA ALA A 126 -38.21 40.44 -8.44
C ALA A 126 -38.21 40.01 -6.96
N ASN A 127 -37.82 38.76 -6.66
CA ASN A 127 -37.95 38.18 -5.32
C ASN A 127 -36.63 37.94 -4.58
N LEU A 128 -35.49 37.83 -5.28
CA LEU A 128 -34.19 37.60 -4.62
C LEU A 128 -33.80 38.69 -3.62
N SER A 129 -34.07 39.97 -3.94
CA SER A 129 -33.82 41.09 -3.03
C SER A 129 -34.74 41.10 -1.81
N LYS A 130 -35.97 40.58 -1.95
CA LYS A 130 -36.93 40.42 -0.85
C LYS A 130 -36.50 39.30 0.10
N TRP A 131 -36.08 38.16 -0.46
CA TRP A 131 -35.62 37.01 0.31
C TRP A 131 -34.24 37.23 0.95
N ILE A 132 -33.38 38.00 0.28
CA ILE A 132 -31.99 38.25 0.71
C ILE A 132 -31.73 39.77 0.67
N PRO A 133 -31.99 40.49 1.78
CA PRO A 133 -31.87 41.95 1.83
C PRO A 133 -30.49 42.49 1.47
N SER A 134 -29.41 41.71 1.68
CA SER A 134 -28.04 42.10 1.33
C SER A 134 -27.80 42.26 -0.18
N LEU A 135 -28.77 41.88 -1.03
CA LEU A 135 -28.68 41.97 -2.48
C LEU A 135 -29.38 43.21 -3.05
N TRP A 136 -30.03 44.04 -2.23
CA TRP A 136 -30.83 45.19 -2.70
C TRP A 136 -30.06 46.15 -3.64
N SER A 137 -28.77 46.35 -3.40
CA SER A 137 -27.93 47.27 -4.18
C SER A 137 -27.22 46.61 -5.37
N ARG A 138 -27.52 45.35 -5.69
CA ARG A 138 -26.83 44.60 -6.75
C ARG A 138 -27.78 44.28 -7.89
N ASP A 139 -27.40 44.69 -9.09
CA ASP A 139 -28.05 44.20 -10.30
C ASP A 139 -27.50 42.81 -10.65
N ILE A 140 -28.35 41.79 -10.57
CA ILE A 140 -27.97 40.38 -10.77
C ILE A 140 -28.62 39.86 -12.05
N GLU A 141 -27.79 39.60 -13.04
CA GLU A 141 -28.22 38.97 -14.28
C GLU A 141 -28.40 37.46 -14.11
N ILE A 142 -29.61 36.98 -14.42
CA ILE A 142 -30.05 35.61 -14.18
C ILE A 142 -30.55 35.00 -15.48
N ARG A 143 -30.08 33.79 -15.78
CA ARG A 143 -30.68 32.86 -16.73
C ARG A 143 -31.19 31.65 -15.96
N ALA A 144 -32.50 31.46 -15.94
CA ALA A 144 -33.13 30.39 -15.19
C ALA A 144 -33.65 29.29 -16.12
N HIS A 145 -33.48 28.03 -15.71
CA HIS A 145 -34.09 26.88 -16.37
C HIS A 145 -34.70 25.99 -15.27
N CYS A 146 -36.00 25.75 -15.34
CA CYS A 146 -36.67 24.87 -14.40
C CYS A 146 -36.30 23.41 -14.69
N VAL A 147 -36.03 22.62 -13.65
CA VAL A 147 -35.88 21.16 -13.78
C VAL A 147 -37.17 20.53 -13.26
N TYR A 148 -38.10 20.28 -14.17
CA TYR A 148 -39.34 19.55 -13.84
C TYR A 148 -39.06 18.05 -13.90
N ASP A 149 -39.25 17.34 -12.79
CA ASP A 149 -39.52 15.90 -12.87
C ASP A 149 -40.92 15.79 -13.49
N GLY A 150 -41.06 15.18 -14.67
CA GLY A 150 -42.31 15.13 -15.45
C GLY A 150 -43.48 14.35 -14.82
N ARG A 151 -43.68 14.46 -13.51
CA ARG A 151 -44.80 13.91 -12.74
C ARG A 151 -45.80 15.05 -12.48
N LYS A 152 -47.10 14.70 -12.43
CA LYS A 152 -48.22 15.66 -12.31
C LYS A 152 -48.02 16.65 -11.16
N ILE A 153 -48.47 17.89 -11.40
CA ILE A 153 -48.61 19.00 -10.45
C ILE A 153 -49.21 18.45 -9.16
N SER A 154 -48.36 18.33 -8.16
CA SER A 154 -48.73 17.99 -6.80
C SER A 154 -48.41 19.22 -5.96
N ASP A 155 -48.95 19.32 -4.75
CA ASP A 155 -48.65 20.38 -3.76
C ASP A 155 -47.20 20.27 -3.23
N ARG A 156 -46.26 19.95 -4.12
CA ARG A 156 -44.93 19.43 -3.84
C ARG A 156 -43.92 20.52 -4.16
N LEU A 157 -42.97 20.67 -3.24
CA LEU A 157 -41.89 21.64 -3.39
C LEU A 157 -40.94 21.18 -4.51
N CYS A 158 -40.68 22.06 -5.48
CA CYS A 158 -39.76 21.83 -6.59
C CYS A 158 -38.33 22.33 -6.26
N THR A 159 -37.38 21.91 -7.10
CA THR A 159 -36.01 22.41 -7.09
C THR A 159 -35.74 23.16 -8.39
N LEU A 160 -35.47 24.46 -8.28
CA LEU A 160 -35.11 25.30 -9.41
C LEU A 160 -33.58 25.47 -9.48
N ILE A 161 -33.00 25.34 -10.67
CA ILE A 161 -31.59 25.63 -10.92
C ILE A 161 -31.50 26.85 -11.83
N PHE A 162 -30.82 27.90 -11.39
CA PHE A 162 -30.58 29.08 -12.20
C PHE A 162 -29.10 29.41 -12.27
N ARG A 163 -28.69 29.94 -13.42
CA ARG A 163 -27.32 30.35 -13.70
C ARG A 163 -27.23 31.87 -13.58
N VAL A 164 -26.25 32.33 -12.81
CA VAL A 164 -25.91 33.75 -12.69
C VAL A 164 -24.75 34.06 -13.64
N LEU A 165 -24.73 35.26 -14.24
CA LEU A 165 -23.64 35.60 -15.18
C LEU A 165 -22.28 35.65 -14.46
N ARG A 166 -22.22 36.28 -13.29
CA ARG A 166 -20.97 36.51 -12.53
C ARG A 166 -20.87 35.57 -11.33
N LEU A 167 -19.69 34.97 -11.17
CA LEU A 167 -19.38 34.07 -10.04
C LEU A 167 -19.47 34.77 -8.67
N HIS A 168 -19.15 36.08 -8.63
CA HIS A 168 -19.24 36.89 -7.43
C HIS A 168 -20.68 37.02 -6.94
N ASP A 169 -21.63 37.19 -7.87
CA ASP A 169 -23.05 37.33 -7.54
C ASP A 169 -23.62 36.01 -7.02
N ARG A 170 -23.23 34.88 -7.62
CA ARG A 170 -23.53 33.55 -7.07
C ARG A 170 -23.01 33.40 -5.63
N SER A 171 -21.78 33.85 -5.37
CA SER A 171 -21.19 33.79 -4.03
C SER A 171 -21.87 34.73 -3.04
N ALA A 172 -22.32 35.90 -3.49
CA ALA A 172 -23.10 36.85 -2.71
C ALA A 172 -24.48 36.29 -2.35
N ILE A 173 -25.19 35.66 -3.29
CA ILE A 173 -26.47 34.98 -3.05
C ILE A 173 -26.31 33.90 -1.97
N LEU A 174 -25.34 33.00 -2.13
CA LEU A 174 -25.13 31.91 -1.18
C LEU A 174 -24.69 32.40 0.21
N LYS A 175 -23.92 33.49 0.27
CA LYS A 175 -23.52 34.11 1.55
C LYS A 175 -24.70 34.82 2.21
N GLY A 176 -25.45 35.62 1.45
CA GLY A 176 -26.61 36.35 1.93
C GLY A 176 -27.72 35.41 2.40
N ALA A 177 -28.00 34.33 1.67
CA ALA A 177 -28.98 33.32 2.07
C ALA A 177 -28.62 32.64 3.41
N ARG A 178 -27.33 32.42 3.69
CA ARG A 178 -26.88 31.89 5.00
C ARG A 178 -27.04 32.90 6.13
N GLN A 179 -26.85 34.20 5.84
CA GLN A 179 -27.01 35.27 6.81
C GLN A 179 -28.49 35.56 7.11
N ALA A 180 -29.34 35.44 6.10
CA ALA A 180 -30.79 35.62 6.20
C ALA A 180 -31.54 34.34 6.61
N TYR A 181 -30.83 33.26 6.95
CA TYR A 181 -31.45 32.00 7.31
C TYR A 181 -32.25 32.13 8.65
N PRO A 182 -33.50 31.64 8.73
CA PRO A 182 -34.27 30.97 7.67
C PRO A 182 -34.88 31.94 6.66
N VAL A 183 -34.67 31.68 5.36
CA VAL A 183 -35.27 32.46 4.27
C VAL A 183 -36.68 31.94 4.00
N LYS A 184 -37.70 32.79 4.15
CA LYS A 184 -39.10 32.40 3.97
C LYS A 184 -39.65 32.86 2.62
N TYR A 185 -40.47 32.00 1.98
CA TYR A 185 -41.10 32.27 0.68
C TYR A 185 -42.31 33.21 0.81
N THR A 186 -43.24 32.91 1.72
CA THR A 186 -44.47 33.66 2.05
C THR A 186 -44.80 33.52 3.55
N GLN A 187 -45.89 34.15 4.03
CA GLN A 187 -46.36 34.06 5.43
C GLN A 187 -46.66 32.61 5.87
N ASP A 188 -46.81 31.67 4.93
CA ASP A 188 -47.15 30.24 5.13
C ASP A 188 -45.97 29.36 5.58
N ASN A 189 -44.93 29.94 6.17
CA ASN A 189 -43.83 29.24 6.84
C ASN A 189 -42.97 28.30 5.97
N VAL A 190 -43.05 28.36 4.63
CA VAL A 190 -42.19 27.59 3.71
C VAL A 190 -40.77 28.17 3.70
N THR A 191 -39.78 27.32 3.98
CA THR A 191 -38.35 27.71 4.02
C THR A 191 -37.65 27.42 2.70
N LEU A 192 -37.05 28.44 2.11
CA LEU A 192 -36.23 28.35 0.92
C LEU A 192 -34.78 28.03 1.29
N LEU A 193 -34.19 27.07 0.58
CA LEU A 193 -32.81 26.65 0.77
C LEU A 193 -31.99 26.88 -0.50
N PHE A 194 -30.87 27.58 -0.36
CA PHE A 194 -29.96 27.90 -1.46
C PHE A 194 -28.69 27.07 -1.36
N PHE A 195 -28.41 26.29 -2.40
CA PHE A 195 -27.24 25.42 -2.49
C PHE A 195 -26.44 25.70 -3.76
N THR A 196 -25.16 25.35 -3.71
CA THR A 196 -24.31 25.20 -4.89
C THR A 196 -24.74 24.00 -5.71
N ASP A 197 -24.78 24.11 -7.03
CA ASP A 197 -24.99 22.98 -7.93
C ASP A 197 -23.63 22.33 -8.29
N PHE A 198 -23.46 21.07 -7.93
CA PHE A 198 -22.27 20.26 -8.23
C PHE A 198 -22.68 19.03 -9.03
N SER A 199 -21.73 18.45 -9.75
CA SER A 199 -21.88 17.13 -10.35
C SER A 199 -22.32 16.08 -9.31
N PRO A 200 -22.97 14.99 -9.73
CA PRO A 200 -23.36 13.90 -8.84
C PRO A 200 -22.17 13.27 -8.09
N ALA A 201 -21.02 13.15 -8.76
CA ALA A 201 -19.79 12.61 -8.17
C ALA A 201 -19.27 13.52 -7.05
N THR A 202 -19.15 14.83 -7.28
CA THR A 202 -18.73 15.79 -6.26
C THR A 202 -19.75 15.88 -5.13
N THR A 203 -21.05 15.85 -5.43
CA THR A 203 -22.11 15.83 -4.41
C THR A 203 -21.99 14.62 -3.47
N THR A 204 -21.80 13.42 -4.03
CA THR A 204 -21.59 12.19 -3.26
C THR A 204 -20.34 12.28 -2.40
N LYS A 205 -19.25 12.78 -2.97
CA LYS A 205 -17.99 13.01 -2.26
C LYS A 205 -18.13 14.04 -1.13
N ARG A 206 -18.91 15.09 -1.30
CA ARG A 206 -19.18 16.09 -0.24
C ARG A 206 -20.03 15.50 0.88
N LYS A 207 -21.05 14.69 0.55
CA LYS A 207 -21.90 14.02 1.54
C LYS A 207 -21.11 13.08 2.46
N SER A 208 -20.07 12.41 1.95
CA SER A 208 -19.25 11.51 2.79
C SER A 208 -18.50 12.24 3.92
N PHE A 209 -18.35 13.57 3.85
CA PHE A 209 -17.77 14.37 4.94
C PHE A 209 -18.77 14.75 6.04
N ASN A 210 -20.08 14.56 5.84
CA ASN A 210 -21.10 14.94 6.82
C ASN A 210 -20.87 14.36 8.23
N PRO A 211 -20.52 13.07 8.41
CA PRO A 211 -20.26 12.52 9.74
C PRO A 211 -19.08 13.20 10.44
N VAL A 212 -18.04 13.55 9.67
CA VAL A 212 -16.84 14.23 10.19
C VAL A 212 -17.18 15.66 10.59
N LEU A 213 -17.90 16.40 9.74
CA LEU A 213 -18.33 17.77 10.03
C LEU A 213 -19.20 17.82 11.28
N LYS A 214 -20.15 16.89 11.46
CA LYS A 214 -20.97 16.80 12.68
C LYS A 214 -20.11 16.65 13.94
N LYS A 215 -19.13 15.75 13.92
CA LYS A 215 -18.20 15.56 15.05
C LYS A 215 -17.37 16.82 15.32
N MET A 216 -16.85 17.47 14.29
CA MET A 216 -16.06 18.70 14.43
C MET A 216 -16.87 19.84 15.06
N THR A 217 -18.14 19.98 14.70
CA THR A 217 -19.04 20.95 15.31
C THR A 217 -19.28 20.65 16.79
N LEU A 218 -19.41 19.38 17.19
CA LEU A 218 -19.52 18.99 18.61
C LEU A 218 -18.28 19.38 19.43
N PHE A 219 -17.10 19.38 18.82
CA PHE A 219 -15.86 19.85 19.44
C PHE A 219 -15.68 21.39 19.40
N GLY A 220 -16.70 22.15 18.99
CA GLY A 220 -16.64 23.61 18.90
C GLY A 220 -15.76 24.16 17.78
N LEU A 221 -15.37 23.33 16.81
CA LEU A 221 -14.53 23.75 15.68
C LEU A 221 -15.37 24.33 14.55
N GLN A 222 -15.04 25.54 14.11
CA GLN A 222 -15.64 26.14 12.91
C GLN A 222 -15.10 25.44 11.66
N SER A 223 -15.92 24.58 11.06
CA SER A 223 -15.56 23.78 9.88
C SER A 223 -16.47 24.09 8.70
N PHE A 224 -15.90 24.14 7.49
CA PHE A 224 -16.66 24.39 6.26
C PHE A 224 -16.04 23.69 5.06
N LEU A 225 -16.88 23.29 4.11
CA LEU A 225 -16.44 22.55 2.93
C LEU A 225 -16.22 23.48 1.73
N ILE A 226 -14.96 23.64 1.31
CA ILE A 226 -14.57 24.39 0.12
C ILE A 226 -14.59 23.50 -1.13
N TYR A 227 -14.60 24.13 -2.30
CA TYR A 227 -14.58 23.44 -3.59
C TYR A 227 -13.31 22.58 -3.76
N ALA A 228 -13.39 21.39 -4.35
CA ALA A 228 -14.62 20.65 -4.68
C ALA A 228 -15.23 19.95 -3.45
N ALA A 229 -14.37 19.33 -2.62
CA ALA A 229 -14.73 18.67 -1.38
C ALA A 229 -13.54 18.63 -0.41
N ALA A 230 -13.12 19.80 0.08
CA ALA A 230 -12.04 19.94 1.07
C ALA A 230 -12.55 20.63 2.33
N ILE A 231 -12.15 20.18 3.51
CA ILE A 231 -12.58 20.76 4.78
C ILE A 231 -11.62 21.90 5.13
N LYS A 232 -12.14 23.10 5.31
CA LYS A 232 -11.41 24.21 5.91
C LYS A 232 -11.85 24.36 7.36
N LEU A 233 -10.87 24.34 8.25
CA LEU A 233 -11.02 24.49 9.69
C LEU A 233 -10.52 25.87 10.09
N ARG A 234 -11.26 26.54 10.97
CA ARG A 234 -10.82 27.77 11.63
C ARG A 234 -10.70 27.49 13.12
N HIS A 235 -9.49 27.67 13.67
CA HIS A 235 -9.19 27.50 15.09
C HIS A 235 -8.29 28.65 15.55
N LYS A 236 -8.72 29.41 16.56
CA LYS A 236 -7.95 30.51 17.20
C LYS A 236 -7.20 31.40 16.18
N ALA A 237 -7.94 32.02 15.27
CA ALA A 237 -7.44 32.90 14.19
C ALA A 237 -6.58 32.26 13.09
N THR A 238 -6.22 30.97 13.18
CA THR A 238 -5.57 30.24 12.08
C THR A 238 -6.59 29.45 11.26
N ALA A 239 -6.43 29.44 9.93
CA ALA A 239 -7.29 28.71 9.00
C ALA A 239 -6.49 27.63 8.27
N THR A 240 -6.84 26.35 8.49
CA THR A 240 -6.16 25.20 7.87
C THR A 240 -7.08 24.53 6.86
N CYS A 241 -6.60 24.24 5.65
CA CYS A 241 -7.32 23.48 4.63
C CYS A 241 -6.87 22.01 4.62
N LEU A 242 -7.81 21.08 4.65
CA LEU A 242 -7.57 19.64 4.61
C LEU A 242 -8.16 19.05 3.33
N TYR A 243 -7.31 18.42 2.52
CA TYR A 243 -7.69 17.80 1.24
C TYR A 243 -7.92 16.30 1.40
N GLY A 244 -9.01 15.79 0.82
CA GLY A 244 -9.44 14.42 1.00
C GLY A 244 -8.63 13.38 0.19
N LYS A 245 -7.88 12.54 0.91
CA LYS A 245 -7.85 11.08 0.74
C LYS A 245 -7.77 10.42 2.13
N ALA A 246 -8.90 9.86 2.58
CA ALA A 246 -9.14 9.14 3.85
C ALA A 246 -9.17 10.00 5.13
N PHE A 247 -10.37 10.53 5.44
CA PHE A 247 -10.74 10.88 6.82
C PHE A 247 -11.68 9.79 7.35
N HIS A 248 -11.12 8.61 7.67
CA HIS A 248 -11.81 7.67 8.54
C HIS A 248 -11.37 7.98 9.97
N LEU A 249 -12.17 8.79 10.66
CA LEU A 249 -12.12 8.90 12.12
C LEU A 249 -12.82 7.66 12.70
N THR A 250 -12.09 6.55 12.82
CA THR A 250 -12.49 5.47 13.73
C THR A 250 -12.01 5.82 15.13
N HIS A 251 -12.97 6.08 16.01
CA HIS A 251 -12.73 6.08 17.45
C HIS A 251 -12.28 4.68 17.86
N ALA A 252 -11.26 4.62 18.72
CA ALA A 252 -11.04 3.50 19.59
C ALA A 252 -12.28 3.30 20.46
N GLN A 253 -12.89 2.11 20.39
CA GLN A 253 -13.64 1.49 21.46
C GLN A 253 -13.80 0.00 21.10
N ASN A 254 -13.12 -0.83 21.89
CA ASN A 254 -13.32 -2.27 22.07
C ASN A 254 -13.16 -3.18 20.83
N GLY A 255 -11.92 -3.68 20.63
CA GLY A 255 -11.65 -5.06 20.21
C GLY A 255 -12.19 -5.57 18.86
N ARG A 256 -11.27 -5.72 17.89
CA ARG A 256 -11.34 -6.46 16.61
C ARG A 256 -12.19 -5.86 15.47
N ALA A 257 -11.54 -5.64 14.33
CA ALA A 257 -12.17 -5.59 13.00
C ALA A 257 -11.16 -6.00 11.92
N THR A 258 -11.49 -7.07 11.18
CA THR A 258 -10.78 -7.59 10.00
C THR A 258 -11.09 -6.78 8.74
N TRP A 259 -10.23 -6.86 7.73
CA TRP A 259 -10.42 -6.25 6.40
C TRP A 259 -10.01 -7.23 5.28
N PRO A 260 -10.51 -7.07 4.04
CA PRO A 260 -10.41 -8.07 2.98
C PRO A 260 -9.00 -8.20 2.41
N SER A 261 -8.60 -9.44 2.17
CA SER A 261 -7.38 -9.90 1.52
C SER A 261 -7.26 -9.43 0.06
N GLY A 262 -6.06 -9.01 -0.35
CA GLY A 262 -5.76 -8.84 -1.77
C GLY A 262 -4.43 -8.17 -2.09
N VAL A 263 -3.40 -9.00 -2.29
CA VAL A 263 -2.11 -8.73 -2.97
C VAL A 263 -1.05 -7.99 -2.15
N GLU A 264 -0.25 -8.79 -1.43
CA GLU A 264 1.06 -8.44 -0.91
C GLU A 264 2.03 -8.04 -2.03
N ARG A 265 2.66 -6.86 -1.90
CA ARG A 265 4.03 -6.60 -2.36
C ARG A 265 4.74 -5.74 -1.32
N ARG A 266 5.85 -6.27 -0.82
CA ARG A 266 6.67 -5.80 0.32
C ARG A 266 7.79 -4.88 -0.18
N ALA A 267 8.09 -3.80 0.54
CA ALA A 267 9.40 -3.12 0.54
C ALA A 267 9.55 -2.18 1.75
N SER A 268 10.82 -1.97 2.10
CA SER A 268 11.56 -1.41 3.24
C SER A 268 10.96 -0.26 4.06
N VAL A 269 11.15 -0.33 5.39
CA VAL A 269 11.06 0.82 6.31
C VAL A 269 12.45 1.45 6.38
N TRP A 270 12.55 2.73 6.06
CA TRP A 270 13.75 3.55 6.27
C TRP A 270 13.48 4.40 7.51
N CYS A 271 14.22 4.18 8.61
CA CYS A 271 14.10 4.99 9.80
C CYS A 271 15.20 6.06 9.79
N VAL A 272 14.86 7.29 9.41
CA VAL A 272 15.76 8.45 9.48
C VAL A 272 15.58 9.12 10.84
N ARG A 273 16.65 9.15 11.64
CA ARG A 273 16.74 9.91 12.89
C ARG A 273 17.66 11.11 12.63
N ALA A 274 17.10 12.31 12.64
CA ALA A 274 17.84 13.56 12.56
C ALA A 274 17.47 14.43 13.78
N THR A 275 18.47 14.81 14.57
CA THR A 275 18.35 15.82 15.64
C THR A 275 18.97 17.12 15.12
N LEU A 276 18.15 18.16 14.91
CA LEU A 276 18.62 19.50 14.57
C LEU A 276 18.68 20.35 15.84
N ASP A 277 19.81 21.01 16.06
CA ASP A 277 20.05 21.95 17.17
C ASP A 277 19.43 23.33 16.83
N PRO A 278 18.68 24.02 17.71
CA PRO A 278 17.95 25.25 17.34
C PRO A 278 18.81 26.50 17.24
N ASP A 279 20.04 26.50 17.77
CA ASP A 279 20.79 27.73 18.01
C ASP A 279 22.06 27.88 17.14
N ALA A 280 22.30 26.96 16.22
CA ALA A 280 23.38 27.07 15.26
C ALA A 280 22.82 27.43 13.87
N VAL A 281 23.34 28.54 13.33
CA VAL A 281 23.14 29.12 11.99
C VAL A 281 22.13 30.27 11.93
N ASP A 282 22.66 31.47 12.22
CA ASP A 282 22.24 32.73 11.61
C ASP A 282 22.57 32.69 10.10
N VAL A 283 21.57 32.37 9.27
CA VAL A 283 21.55 32.78 7.87
C VAL A 283 20.54 33.92 7.76
N SER A 284 21.07 35.13 7.66
CA SER A 284 20.36 36.36 7.40
C SER A 284 19.49 36.28 6.13
N GLN A 285 18.23 35.83 6.27
CA GLN A 285 17.05 36.22 5.47
C GLN A 285 15.78 35.50 5.98
N PRO A 286 14.93 36.14 6.82
CA PRO A 286 13.76 35.50 7.40
C PRO A 286 12.50 35.92 6.64
N ARG A 287 12.16 35.25 5.53
CA ARG A 287 10.82 35.34 4.89
C ARG A 287 10.62 34.31 3.76
N SER A 288 10.47 33.03 4.12
CA SER A 288 9.71 32.05 3.29
C SER A 288 9.60 30.64 3.87
N LEU A 289 10.32 30.29 4.95
CA LEU A 289 10.33 28.89 5.46
C LEU A 289 9.31 28.57 6.58
N LEU A 290 8.46 29.52 6.95
CA LEU A 290 7.35 29.30 7.92
C LEU A 290 5.99 29.03 7.24
N SER A 291 5.95 28.78 5.93
CA SER A 291 4.71 28.54 5.16
C SER A 291 4.63 27.17 4.46
N SER A 292 5.35 26.15 4.94
CA SER A 292 5.17 24.78 4.43
C SER A 292 4.23 23.97 5.34
N PRO A 293 3.11 23.43 4.83
CA PRO A 293 2.15 22.64 5.61
C PRO A 293 2.61 21.17 5.84
N LEU A 294 3.90 20.94 6.11
CA LEU A 294 4.47 19.60 6.34
C LEU A 294 4.47 19.20 7.83
N VAL A 295 3.37 19.48 8.53
CA VAL A 295 3.05 18.82 9.79
C VAL A 295 1.69 18.16 9.61
N ARG A 296 1.70 16.81 9.61
CA ARG A 296 0.59 15.85 9.39
C ARG A 296 0.48 15.31 7.97
N GLN A 297 1.33 14.33 7.65
CA GLN A 297 0.88 13.23 6.80
C GLN A 297 1.46 11.90 7.29
N ARG A 298 0.67 11.24 8.15
CA ARG A 298 0.77 9.79 8.41
C ARG A 298 0.48 9.06 7.10
N ARG A 299 1.46 8.33 6.58
CA ARG A 299 1.29 7.09 5.79
C ARG A 299 2.66 6.41 5.63
N LEU A 300 3.09 5.70 6.67
CA LEU A 300 4.08 4.62 6.50
C LEU A 300 3.36 3.37 6.00
N GLY A 301 4.13 2.44 5.43
CA GLY A 301 3.82 1.01 5.47
C GLY A 301 3.69 0.42 6.89
N ALA A 302 3.49 1.23 7.93
CA ALA A 302 3.31 0.92 9.34
C ALA A 302 1.83 0.69 9.68
N ASN A 303 1.05 0.16 8.74
CA ASN A 303 -0.36 -0.10 9.01
C ASN A 303 -0.54 -1.35 9.91
N ARG A 304 0.46 -2.24 10.02
CA ARG A 304 0.50 -3.46 10.86
C ARG A 304 1.94 -3.92 11.15
N GLY A 305 2.14 -4.66 12.25
CA GLY A 305 3.41 -5.35 12.57
C GLY A 305 4.52 -4.44 13.11
N LEU A 306 5.77 -4.77 12.79
CA LEU A 306 6.97 -4.10 13.33
C LEU A 306 7.03 -2.60 13.05
N GLY A 307 6.62 -2.15 11.86
CA GLY A 307 6.66 -0.72 11.53
C GLY A 307 5.72 0.13 12.39
N LEU A 308 4.58 -0.43 12.81
CA LEU A 308 3.64 0.26 13.71
C LEU A 308 4.21 0.37 15.12
N GLU A 309 4.78 -0.73 15.61
CA GLU A 309 5.36 -0.80 16.95
C GLU A 309 6.60 0.10 17.07
N LEU A 310 7.44 0.15 16.03
CA LEU A 310 8.58 1.08 15.96
C LEU A 310 8.13 2.54 16.09
N VAL A 311 7.09 2.96 15.35
CA VAL A 311 6.55 4.32 15.44
C VAL A 311 5.97 4.59 16.82
N LYS A 312 5.26 3.61 17.40
CA LYS A 312 4.66 3.73 18.72
C LYS A 312 5.72 3.98 19.78
N GLN A 313 6.73 3.11 19.88
CA GLN A 313 7.80 3.25 20.88
C GLN A 313 8.64 4.52 20.66
N LEU A 314 8.97 4.85 19.40
CA LEU A 314 9.67 6.11 19.09
C LEU A 314 8.87 7.37 19.44
N SER A 315 7.54 7.28 19.47
CA SER A 315 6.65 8.39 19.85
C SER A 315 6.39 8.51 21.35
N GLU A 316 6.56 7.41 22.09
CA GLU A 316 6.41 7.35 23.55
C GLU A 316 7.72 7.76 24.28
N ASP A 317 8.86 7.64 23.60
CA ASP A 317 10.18 8.02 24.11
C ASP A 317 10.30 9.56 24.26
N SER A 318 10.62 10.03 25.46
CA SER A 318 10.39 11.41 25.95
C SER A 318 11.32 12.50 25.38
N CYS A 319 12.03 12.21 24.29
CA CYS A 319 13.03 13.10 23.73
C CYS A 319 12.35 14.20 22.88
N GLN A 320 12.28 15.42 23.43
CA GLN A 320 11.43 16.54 23.01
C GLN A 320 11.65 17.10 21.58
N LYS A 321 12.59 16.56 20.77
CA LYS A 321 12.92 17.08 19.43
C LYS A 321 13.34 15.97 18.46
N ARG A 322 12.45 15.04 18.11
CA ARG A 322 12.69 14.04 17.03
C ARG A 322 11.73 14.25 15.87
N HIS A 323 12.26 14.43 14.67
CA HIS A 323 11.48 14.35 13.43
C HIS A 323 11.44 12.90 12.97
N ILE A 324 10.26 12.28 12.99
CA ILE A 324 10.04 10.92 12.47
C ILE A 324 9.48 11.03 11.06
N TYR A 325 10.29 10.68 10.07
CA TYR A 325 9.88 10.65 8.66
C TYR A 325 9.35 9.27 8.29
N ALA A 326 8.31 9.27 7.47
CA ALA A 326 7.51 8.09 7.13
C ALA A 326 7.53 7.89 5.62
N THR A 327 8.28 6.90 5.12
CA THR A 327 8.45 6.74 3.67
C THR A 327 7.26 6.03 3.00
N CYS A 328 7.05 6.38 1.72
CA CYS A 328 5.96 5.89 0.86
C CYS A 328 6.39 4.65 0.06
N ARG A 329 5.42 3.82 -0.35
CA ARG A 329 5.62 2.62 -1.21
C ARG A 329 5.76 2.94 -2.71
N ASP A 330 5.84 4.22 -3.06
CA ASP A 330 5.85 4.71 -4.45
C ASP A 330 7.06 5.65 -4.64
N PRO A 331 8.27 5.09 -4.89
CA PRO A 331 9.49 5.89 -5.05
C PRO A 331 9.48 6.76 -6.31
N ASP A 332 8.64 6.43 -7.30
CA ASP A 332 8.45 7.22 -8.53
C ASP A 332 7.19 8.12 -8.46
N GLY A 333 6.54 8.15 -7.30
CA GLY A 333 5.33 8.94 -7.09
C GLY A 333 5.63 10.44 -7.08
N PRO A 334 4.66 11.30 -7.37
CA PRO A 334 4.85 12.76 -7.41
C PRO A 334 5.19 13.40 -6.05
N ASN A 335 5.22 12.61 -4.97
CA ASN A 335 5.58 13.02 -3.61
C ASN A 335 6.80 12.24 -3.08
N SER A 336 7.56 11.55 -3.94
CA SER A 336 8.81 10.93 -3.53
C SER A 336 9.87 12.02 -3.33
N GLU A 337 10.50 12.01 -2.16
CA GLU A 337 11.61 12.89 -1.84
C GLU A 337 12.83 12.02 -1.54
N GLU A 338 13.98 12.44 -2.06
CA GLU A 338 15.27 11.82 -1.78
C GLU A 338 15.74 12.24 -0.38
N TYR A 339 16.03 11.27 0.48
CA TYR A 339 16.40 11.54 1.88
C TYR A 339 17.90 11.81 2.08
N GLN A 340 18.73 11.54 1.07
CA GLN A 340 20.18 11.71 1.14
C GLN A 340 20.61 13.14 1.47
N PRO A 341 20.07 14.21 0.85
CA PRO A 341 20.44 15.59 1.19
C PRO A 341 20.13 15.96 2.65
N TYR A 342 19.04 15.44 3.20
CA TYR A 342 18.67 15.66 4.60
C TYR A 342 19.61 14.94 5.56
N LEU A 343 20.02 13.71 5.25
CA LEU A 343 21.00 12.96 6.02
C LEU A 343 22.38 13.64 6.02
N GLN A 344 22.82 14.14 4.86
CA GLN A 344 24.07 14.91 4.73
C GLN A 344 24.03 16.20 5.54
N THR A 345 22.89 16.91 5.52
CA THR A 345 22.70 18.11 6.32
C THR A 345 22.74 17.79 7.82
N ALA A 346 22.07 16.72 8.25
CA ALA A 346 22.09 16.27 9.65
C ALA A 346 23.51 15.89 10.10
N ALA A 347 24.24 15.14 9.27
CA ALA A 347 25.63 14.76 9.56
C ALA A 347 26.54 15.99 9.73
N LYS A 348 26.43 16.98 8.83
CA LYS A 348 27.22 18.23 8.90
C LYS A 348 26.85 19.11 10.09
N THR A 349 25.59 19.12 10.52
CA THR A 349 25.09 20.02 11.57
C THR A 349 25.29 19.47 12.98
N SER A 350 25.41 18.14 13.13
CA SER A 350 25.47 17.48 14.45
C SER A 350 26.67 17.88 15.32
N GLY A 351 27.81 18.26 14.72
CA GLY A 351 29.04 18.59 15.44
C GLY A 351 29.70 17.40 16.20
N THR A 352 29.05 16.23 16.24
CA THR A 352 29.55 15.01 16.86
C THR A 352 30.58 14.30 15.96
N PRO A 353 31.79 13.98 16.45
CA PRO A 353 32.79 13.25 15.68
C PRO A 353 32.37 11.79 15.44
N GLY A 354 32.75 11.24 14.29
CA GLY A 354 32.48 9.85 13.91
C GLY A 354 31.02 9.59 13.50
N MET A 355 30.66 8.31 13.41
CA MET A 355 29.33 7.85 12.99
C MET A 355 28.50 7.35 14.17
N SER A 356 27.24 7.79 14.25
CA SER A 356 26.27 7.28 15.22
C SER A 356 24.82 7.50 14.76
N CYS A 357 23.88 6.77 15.35
CA CYS A 357 22.46 6.97 15.09
C CYS A 357 21.86 8.25 15.69
N ASN A 358 22.62 8.96 16.55
CA ASN A 358 22.24 10.29 17.02
C ASN A 358 22.71 11.41 16.07
N LYS A 359 23.61 11.10 15.12
CA LYS A 359 24.08 12.03 14.08
C LYS A 359 23.25 11.89 12.81
N ALA A 360 23.47 10.81 12.07
CA ALA A 360 22.76 10.45 10.86
C ALA A 360 22.96 8.96 10.59
N ALA A 361 21.87 8.23 10.38
CA ALA A 361 21.95 6.80 10.11
C ALA A 361 20.83 6.29 9.19
N VAL A 362 21.17 5.23 8.45
CA VAL A 362 20.29 4.43 7.60
C VAL A 362 20.26 3.01 8.13
N ILE A 363 19.10 2.59 8.64
CA ILE A 363 18.90 1.22 9.16
C ILE A 363 17.96 0.45 8.23
N ASN A 364 18.50 -0.54 7.54
CA ASN A 364 17.76 -1.41 6.64
C ASN A 364 17.23 -2.63 7.39
N ILE A 365 15.91 -2.75 7.51
CA ILE A 365 15.30 -3.92 8.17
C ILE A 365 15.39 -5.14 7.25
N SER A 366 16.36 -6.01 7.54
CA SER A 366 16.63 -7.24 6.81
C SER A 366 16.08 -8.48 7.53
N THR A 367 16.63 -9.66 7.27
CA THR A 367 16.24 -10.93 7.89
C THR A 367 17.37 -11.94 7.82
N LEU A 368 17.45 -12.86 8.79
CA LEU A 368 18.35 -14.01 8.74
C LEU A 368 18.20 -14.80 7.42
N GLY A 369 16.99 -14.84 6.85
CA GLY A 369 16.77 -15.49 5.55
C GLY A 369 17.41 -14.82 4.34
N GLY A 370 18.00 -13.63 4.50
CA GLY A 370 18.86 -13.00 3.49
C GLY A 370 20.35 -13.34 3.67
N SER A 371 20.72 -14.09 4.72
CA SER A 371 22.09 -14.54 4.95
C SER A 371 22.42 -15.72 4.04
N ILE A 372 23.39 -15.56 3.16
CA ILE A 372 23.89 -16.61 2.25
C ILE A 372 24.56 -17.73 3.06
N SER A 373 25.20 -17.38 4.18
CA SER A 373 25.88 -18.32 5.07
C SER A 373 24.89 -19.11 5.94
N SER A 374 23.87 -18.45 6.49
CA SER A 374 22.96 -19.07 7.47
C SER A 374 21.65 -19.59 6.89
N MET A 375 21.23 -19.17 5.69
CA MET A 375 19.94 -19.59 5.12
C MET A 375 19.91 -21.04 4.59
N PRO A 376 20.96 -21.63 3.99
CA PRO A 376 20.87 -22.97 3.40
C PRO A 376 20.36 -24.07 4.36
N PRO A 377 20.82 -24.16 5.63
CA PRO A 377 20.28 -25.12 6.60
C PRO A 377 18.82 -24.87 7.00
N LEU A 378 18.34 -23.63 6.87
CA LEU A 378 16.99 -23.21 7.28
C LEU A 378 15.96 -23.26 6.15
N TYR A 379 16.38 -23.58 4.91
CA TYR A 379 15.51 -23.54 3.74
C TYR A 379 14.31 -24.46 3.83
N THR A 380 14.47 -25.65 4.42
CA THR A 380 13.37 -26.60 4.63
C THR A 380 12.27 -26.05 5.54
N GLN A 381 12.65 -25.22 6.51
CA GLN A 381 11.73 -24.59 7.47
C GLN A 381 11.10 -23.31 6.88
N PHE A 382 11.79 -22.64 5.96
CA PHE A 382 11.34 -21.40 5.34
C PHE A 382 11.65 -21.36 3.82
N PRO A 383 10.89 -22.12 2.99
CA PRO A 383 11.16 -22.27 1.56
C PRO A 383 10.60 -21.08 0.73
N ASN A 384 11.06 -19.86 1.02
CA ASN A 384 10.61 -18.65 0.32
C ASN A 384 11.75 -17.98 -0.45
N LEU A 385 12.11 -18.59 -1.58
CA LEU A 385 13.23 -18.20 -2.44
C LEU A 385 13.18 -16.72 -2.88
N PRO A 386 12.06 -16.16 -3.40
CA PRO A 386 12.03 -14.75 -3.82
C PRO A 386 12.26 -13.77 -2.66
N TYR A 387 11.75 -14.10 -1.47
CA TYR A 387 11.94 -13.27 -0.28
C TYR A 387 13.41 -13.31 0.18
N ALA A 388 14.01 -14.50 0.26
CA ALA A 388 15.42 -14.66 0.61
C ALA A 388 16.35 -13.89 -0.34
N VAL A 389 16.17 -14.05 -1.66
CA VAL A 389 16.95 -13.34 -2.68
C VAL A 389 16.80 -11.82 -2.55
N SER A 390 15.58 -11.32 -2.32
CA SER A 390 15.36 -9.87 -2.14
C SER A 390 16.07 -9.29 -0.91
N LYS A 391 16.24 -10.11 0.14
CA LYS A 391 16.89 -9.70 1.38
C LYS A 391 18.40 -9.83 1.34
N ALA A 392 18.92 -10.84 0.62
CA ALA A 392 20.33 -10.90 0.26
C ALA A 392 20.74 -9.69 -0.61
N ALA A 393 19.90 -9.30 -1.58
CA ALA A 393 20.12 -8.09 -2.38
C ALA A 393 20.09 -6.80 -1.52
N LEU A 394 19.18 -6.71 -0.53
CA LEU A 394 19.14 -5.61 0.43
C LEU A 394 20.40 -5.56 1.32
N ASN A 395 20.95 -6.72 1.69
CA ASN A 395 22.21 -6.80 2.44
C ASN A 395 23.37 -6.26 1.59
N MET A 396 23.48 -6.69 0.34
CA MET A 396 24.47 -6.13 -0.60
C MET A 396 24.31 -4.61 -0.78
N LEU A 397 23.07 -4.13 -0.94
CA LEU A 397 22.79 -2.69 -1.00
C LEU A 397 23.26 -1.96 0.26
N SER A 398 23.09 -2.55 1.45
CA SER A 398 23.52 -1.94 2.72
C SER A 398 25.03 -1.81 2.81
N VAL A 399 25.78 -2.81 2.31
CA VAL A 399 27.25 -2.77 2.26
C VAL A 399 27.73 -1.70 1.27
N LEU A 400 27.17 -1.65 0.07
CA LEU A 400 27.57 -0.64 -0.94
C LEU A 400 27.18 0.78 -0.51
N ALA A 401 25.99 0.96 0.05
CA ALA A 401 25.53 2.25 0.57
C ALA A 401 26.40 2.70 1.75
N ALA A 402 26.89 1.78 2.59
CA ALA A 402 27.82 2.12 3.64
C ALA A 402 29.13 2.71 3.09
N GLU A 403 29.71 2.11 2.04
CA GLU A 403 30.91 2.67 1.41
C GLU A 403 30.65 4.05 0.78
N GLU A 404 29.51 4.24 0.13
CA GLU A 404 29.13 5.52 -0.50
C GLU A 404 28.89 6.63 0.53
N LEU A 405 28.23 6.29 1.64
CA LEU A 405 27.87 7.23 2.72
C LEU A 405 29.01 7.50 3.70
N LYS A 406 30.13 6.78 3.58
CA LYS A 406 31.28 6.89 4.48
C LYS A 406 31.89 8.29 4.48
N ALA A 407 31.99 8.91 3.31
CA ALA A 407 32.55 10.25 3.15
C ALA A 407 31.72 11.34 3.86
N ASP A 408 30.42 11.10 4.01
CA ASP A 408 29.49 12.01 4.70
C ASP A 408 29.33 11.68 6.19
N GLU A 409 30.09 10.71 6.72
CA GLU A 409 29.98 10.21 8.10
C GLU A 409 28.55 9.77 8.49
N ILE A 410 27.80 9.22 7.53
CA ILE A 410 26.45 8.68 7.74
C ILE A 410 26.54 7.17 7.96
N LEU A 411 26.04 6.69 9.10
CA LEU A 411 26.05 5.26 9.43
C LEU A 411 25.03 4.50 8.56
N CYS A 412 25.40 3.36 7.99
CA CYS A 412 24.47 2.49 7.27
C CYS A 412 24.65 1.03 7.71
N MET A 413 23.56 0.32 8.00
CA MET A 413 23.63 -1.10 8.35
C MET A 413 22.33 -1.86 8.08
N ALA A 414 22.42 -3.19 8.07
CA ALA A 414 21.29 -4.09 8.05
C ALA A 414 20.95 -4.61 9.45
N LEU A 415 19.66 -4.73 9.77
CA LEU A 415 19.17 -5.19 11.07
C LEU A 415 18.11 -6.28 10.91
N HIS A 416 18.32 -7.44 11.53
CA HIS A 416 17.36 -8.53 11.59
C HIS A 416 16.47 -8.38 12.84
N PRO A 417 15.14 -8.26 12.69
CA PRO A 417 14.23 -8.07 13.84
C PRO A 417 13.97 -9.35 14.67
N GLY A 418 14.56 -10.50 14.33
CA GLY A 418 14.14 -11.80 14.87
C GLY A 418 12.93 -12.39 14.12
N TRP A 419 12.46 -13.55 14.56
CA TRP A 419 11.23 -14.16 14.06
C TRP A 419 10.03 -13.69 14.90
N VAL A 420 9.35 -12.66 14.39
CA VAL A 420 8.37 -11.87 15.15
C VAL A 420 6.93 -12.26 14.81
N LYS A 421 6.08 -12.36 15.83
CA LYS A 421 4.65 -12.68 15.75
C LYS A 421 3.84 -11.57 15.10
N THR A 422 3.96 -11.54 13.79
CA THR A 422 3.26 -10.64 12.87
C THR A 422 2.52 -11.48 11.84
N GLU A 423 1.69 -10.85 11.01
CA GLU A 423 1.04 -11.53 9.87
C GLU A 423 2.06 -12.27 8.97
N MET A 424 3.28 -11.73 8.85
CA MET A 424 4.38 -12.35 8.09
C MET A 424 5.09 -13.48 8.84
N GLY A 425 5.27 -13.33 10.16
CA GLY A 425 5.94 -14.35 10.97
C GLY A 425 5.04 -15.52 11.37
N GLY A 426 3.73 -15.33 11.34
CA GLY A 426 2.75 -16.33 11.77
C GLY A 426 2.66 -16.46 13.29
N GLU A 427 1.70 -17.26 13.75
CA GLU A 427 1.42 -17.43 15.19
C GLU A 427 2.49 -18.24 15.94
N LYS A 428 3.29 -19.03 15.21
CA LYS A 428 4.37 -19.86 15.75
C LYS A 428 5.67 -19.08 16.02
N ALA A 429 5.70 -17.80 15.65
CA ALA A 429 6.86 -16.95 15.90
C ALA A 429 7.05 -16.76 17.42
N PRO A 430 8.27 -16.97 17.95
CA PRO A 430 8.52 -16.94 19.39
C PRO A 430 8.57 -15.52 19.98
N LEU A 431 8.83 -14.50 19.16
CA LEU A 431 9.10 -13.14 19.63
C LEU A 431 7.90 -12.22 19.44
N GLU A 432 7.50 -11.48 20.47
CA GLU A 432 6.43 -10.49 20.35
C GLU A 432 6.95 -9.20 19.68
N PRO A 433 6.12 -8.46 18.91
CA PRO A 433 6.55 -7.24 18.24
C PRO A 433 7.18 -6.18 19.15
N LYS A 434 6.67 -6.06 20.38
CA LYS A 434 7.19 -5.11 21.37
C LYS A 434 8.64 -5.42 21.75
N GLU A 435 8.94 -6.68 22.05
CA GLU A 435 10.27 -7.15 22.47
C GLU A 435 11.30 -7.00 21.35
N SER A 436 10.91 -7.34 20.12
CA SER A 436 11.72 -7.15 18.92
C SER A 436 12.11 -5.68 18.73
N VAL A 437 11.14 -4.77 18.80
CA VAL A 437 11.38 -3.33 18.61
C VAL A 437 12.20 -2.75 19.74
N GLU A 438 11.96 -3.13 21.00
CA GLU A 438 12.78 -2.69 22.13
C GLU A 438 14.24 -3.12 21.95
N GLY A 439 14.48 -4.36 21.52
CA GLY A 439 15.81 -4.86 21.18
C GLY A 439 16.45 -4.06 20.04
N MET A 440 15.74 -3.88 18.93
CA MET A 440 16.22 -3.09 17.80
C MET A 440 16.56 -1.66 18.20
N LEU A 441 15.74 -0.98 19.02
CA LEU A 441 16.02 0.37 19.47
C LEU A 441 17.24 0.44 20.40
N ARG A 442 17.47 -0.58 21.24
CA ARG A 442 18.70 -0.69 22.04
C ARG A 442 19.93 -0.83 21.15
N VAL A 443 19.87 -1.72 20.15
CA VAL A 443 20.95 -1.92 19.18
C VAL A 443 21.20 -0.62 18.43
N ILE A 444 20.17 -0.01 17.84
CA ILE A 444 20.28 1.26 17.11
C ILE A 444 20.90 2.36 17.99
N GLY A 445 20.55 2.40 19.28
CA GLY A 445 21.13 3.36 20.22
C GLY A 445 22.61 3.15 20.54
N SER A 446 23.15 1.95 20.36
CA SER A 446 24.55 1.60 20.67
C SER A 446 25.48 1.62 19.46
N LEU A 447 24.96 1.87 18.25
CA LEU A 447 25.75 1.80 17.02
C LEU A 447 26.81 2.90 16.92
N THR A 448 27.98 2.48 16.48
CA THR A 448 29.13 3.33 16.17
C THR A 448 29.67 2.99 14.79
N GLU A 449 30.68 3.74 14.33
CA GLU A 449 31.43 3.45 13.11
C GLU A 449 31.95 2.01 12.99
N LYS A 450 32.16 1.30 14.11
CA LYS A 450 32.59 -0.11 14.12
C LYS A 450 31.56 -1.06 13.51
N GLN A 451 30.28 -0.68 13.54
CA GLN A 451 29.17 -1.48 13.01
C GLN A 451 28.72 -1.01 11.62
N HIS A 452 29.38 -0.01 11.06
CA HIS A 452 29.08 0.53 9.73
C HIS A 452 29.26 -0.54 8.64
N GLY A 453 28.26 -0.68 7.77
CA GLY A 453 28.20 -1.72 6.75
C GLY A 453 27.97 -3.12 7.31
N GLY A 454 27.61 -3.26 8.60
CA GLY A 454 27.41 -4.55 9.27
C GLY A 454 26.00 -5.13 9.17
N PHE A 455 25.85 -6.38 9.64
CA PHE A 455 24.59 -7.05 9.87
C PHE A 455 24.47 -7.43 11.34
N MET A 456 23.40 -7.01 12.01
CA MET A 456 23.12 -7.46 13.37
C MET A 456 21.68 -7.92 13.51
N ASP A 457 21.40 -8.66 14.57
CA ASP A 457 20.05 -8.94 14.99
C ASP A 457 19.55 -7.96 16.07
N TYR A 458 18.30 -8.14 16.50
CA TYR A 458 17.66 -7.34 17.54
C TYR A 458 18.28 -7.50 18.95
N THR A 459 19.14 -8.50 19.16
CA THR A 459 19.88 -8.71 20.41
C THR A 459 21.24 -8.01 20.40
N GLY A 460 21.73 -7.64 19.21
CA GLY A 460 23.04 -7.02 18.99
C GLY A 460 24.11 -8.02 18.55
N GLU A 461 23.74 -9.28 18.30
CA GLU A 461 24.65 -10.28 17.76
C GLU A 461 24.87 -10.05 16.25
N THR A 462 26.11 -10.24 15.82
CA THR A 462 26.47 -10.14 14.40
C THR A 462 25.93 -11.33 13.63
N VAL A 463 25.22 -11.06 12.53
CA VAL A 463 24.71 -12.09 11.63
C VAL A 463 25.68 -12.21 10.45
N PRO A 464 26.12 -13.42 10.05
CA PRO A 464 26.97 -13.57 8.87
C PRO A 464 26.18 -13.26 7.59
N TRP A 465 26.88 -12.81 6.55
CA TRP A 465 26.26 -12.45 5.28
C TRP A 465 25.67 -13.61 4.49
#